data_AF-A0A821DTD4-F1
#
_entry.id   AF-A0A821DTD4-F1
#
_cell.length_a   1.000
_cell.length_b   1.000
_cell.length_c   1.000
_cell.angle_alpha   90.00
_cell.angle_beta   90.00
_cell.angle_gamma   90.00
#
_symmetry.space_group_name_H-M   'P 1'
#
loop_
_entity.id
_entity.type
_entity.pdbx_description
1 polymer ?
#
loop_
_entity_poly.entity_id
_entity_poly.type
_entity_poly.pdbx_seq_one_letter_code
_entity_poly.pdbx_strand_id
1 'polypeptide(L)'
;ELKASFNVNFTSHVIYVISLDGKITAIDVRRKGHQVWIADTGSPLVDSTISKIEILRDSKSTRLVPSLVGGLYRLYDDNENMEPLPFDVESLLNTSFQIQDEL
;
A
#
# COMPACT_ATOMS: atom_id res chain seq x y z
N GLU A 1 34.63 12.16 25.06
CA GLU A 1 33.47 11.73 24.26
C GLU A 1 32.56 12.94 24.01
N LEU A 2 32.37 13.35 22.75
CA LEU A 2 31.51 14.48 22.40
C LEU A 2 30.09 13.96 22.17
N LYS A 3 29.18 14.20 23.11
CA LYS A 3 27.74 13.99 22.90
C LYS A 3 27.19 15.12 22.02
N ALA A 4 27.06 14.86 20.73
CA ALA A 4 26.25 15.71 19.87
C ALA A 4 24.79 15.62 20.34
N SER A 5 24.26 16.72 20.86
CA SER A 5 22.84 16.85 21.19
C SER A 5 22.13 17.37 19.95
N PHE A 6 21.30 16.52 19.34
CA PHE A 6 20.49 16.90 18.20
C PHE A 6 19.18 17.50 18.71
N ASN A 7 19.05 18.83 18.60
CA ASN A 7 17.81 19.54 18.94
C ASN A 7 16.83 19.37 17.78
N VAL A 8 15.95 18.37 17.85
CA VAL A 8 14.86 18.20 16.87
C VAL A 8 13.77 19.21 17.21
N ASN A 9 13.71 20.30 16.47
CA ASN A 9 12.60 21.26 16.58
C ASN A 9 11.41 20.69 15.78
N PHE A 10 10.41 20.11 16.46
CA PHE A 10 9.21 19.59 15.82
C PHE A 10 8.32 20.75 15.38
N THR A 11 8.57 21.29 14.18
CA THR A 11 7.53 22.07 13.46
C THR A 11 6.61 21.06 12.78
N SER A 12 5.56 20.66 13.50
CA SER A 12 4.70 19.48 13.28
C SER A 12 3.81 19.51 12.01
N HIS A 13 4.30 19.98 10.87
CA HIS A 13 3.50 20.19 9.64
C HIS A 13 4.09 19.41 8.47
N VAL A 14 4.42 18.14 8.71
CA VAL A 14 4.90 17.20 7.69
C VAL A 14 3.85 16.11 7.50
N ILE A 15 3.43 15.88 6.25
CA ILE A 15 2.62 14.73 5.85
C ILE A 15 3.56 13.65 5.32
N TYR A 16 3.28 12.41 5.69
CA TYR A 16 3.91 11.23 5.12
C TYR A 16 2.95 10.60 4.10
N VAL A 17 3.40 10.48 2.85
CA VAL A 17 2.69 9.76 1.79
C VAL A 17 3.43 8.47 1.53
N ILE A 18 2.73 7.34 1.65
CA ILE A 18 3.25 6.01 1.36
C ILE A 18 2.54 5.53 0.09
N SER A 19 3.31 5.28 -0.97
CA SER A 19 2.78 4.81 -2.26
C SER A 19 3.09 3.33 -2.50
N LEU A 20 2.27 2.68 -3.33
CA LEU A 20 2.39 1.26 -3.64
C LEU A 20 3.72 0.87 -4.28
N ASP A 21 4.36 1.80 -4.98
CA ASP A 21 5.66 1.60 -5.62
C ASP A 21 6.83 1.56 -4.61
N GLY A 22 6.57 1.65 -3.31
CA GLY A 22 7.59 1.55 -2.28
C GLY A 22 8.19 2.88 -1.84
N LYS A 23 7.59 4.02 -2.23
CA LYS A 23 8.10 5.34 -1.86
C LYS A 23 7.41 5.88 -0.63
N ILE A 24 8.21 6.36 0.32
CA ILE A 24 7.77 7.12 1.48
C ILE A 24 8.24 8.56 1.27
N THR A 25 7.29 9.48 1.10
CA THR A 25 7.57 10.90 0.84
C THR A 25 7.13 11.74 2.02
N ALA A 26 8.06 12.54 2.56
CA ALA A 26 7.75 13.55 3.56
C ALA A 26 7.49 14.90 2.86
N ILE A 27 6.37 15.52 3.17
CA ILE A 27 5.88 16.74 2.51
C ILE A 27 5.64 17.82 3.56
N ASP A 28 6.27 18.98 3.42
CA ASP A 28 6.04 20.15 4.28
C ASP A 28 4.84 20.96 3.77
N VAL A 29 3.73 20.94 4.53
CA VAL A 29 2.50 21.62 4.13
C VAL A 29 2.58 23.13 4.24
N ARG A 30 3.49 23.67 5.08
CA ARG A 30 3.72 25.12 5.16
C ARG A 30 4.47 25.64 3.95
N ARG A 31 5.25 24.78 3.30
CA ARG A 31 6.00 25.10 2.09
C ARG A 31 5.27 24.71 0.82
N LYS A 32 3.94 24.87 0.80
CA LYS A 32 3.08 24.57 -0.36
C LYS A 32 3.24 23.13 -0.86
N GLY A 33 3.45 22.19 0.05
CA GLY A 33 3.63 20.78 -0.30
C GLY A 33 5.03 20.47 -0.85
N HIS A 34 6.06 21.21 -0.44
CA HIS A 34 7.42 20.90 -0.85
C HIS A 34 7.87 19.57 -0.26
N GLN A 35 8.47 18.71 -1.10
CA GLN A 35 9.09 17.48 -0.65
C GLN A 35 10.28 17.79 0.26
N VAL A 36 10.26 17.27 1.48
CA VAL A 36 11.37 17.37 2.43
C VAL A 36 12.40 16.30 2.13
N TRP A 37 11.94 15.06 1.96
CA TRP A 37 12.77 13.91 1.60
C TRP A 37 11.91 12.81 1.00
N ILE A 38 12.58 11.86 0.37
CA ILE A 38 12.00 10.62 -0.15
C ILE A 38 12.88 9.44 0.28
N ALA A 39 12.25 8.37 0.72
CA ALA A 39 12.89 7.09 1.02
C ALA A 39 12.25 6.00 0.17
N ASP A 40 13.06 5.04 -0.25
CA ASP A 40 12.63 3.88 -1.02
C ASP A 40 12.71 2.64 -0.13
N THR A 41 11.66 1.83 -0.09
CA THR A 41 11.60 0.60 0.70
C THR A 41 12.35 -0.55 0.04
N GLY A 42 12.84 -0.38 -1.19
CA GLY A 42 13.58 -1.40 -1.95
C GLY A 42 12.70 -2.40 -2.68
N SER A 43 11.38 -2.34 -2.47
CA SER A 43 10.36 -3.16 -3.13
C SER A 43 9.00 -2.47 -3.06
N PRO A 44 8.07 -2.75 -4.00
CA PRO A 44 6.68 -2.32 -3.89
C PRO A 44 6.01 -2.78 -2.58
N LEU A 45 5.10 -1.96 -2.03
CA LEU A 45 4.36 -2.23 -0.79
C LEU A 45 3.06 -3.00 -1.06
N VAL A 46 3.23 -4.12 -1.73
CA VAL A 46 2.19 -5.13 -1.94
C VAL A 46 2.37 -6.21 -0.88
N ASP A 47 1.32 -6.44 -0.09
CA ASP A 47 1.25 -7.61 0.77
C ASP A 47 0.69 -8.77 -0.08
N SER A 48 1.04 -10.01 0.22
CA SER A 48 0.54 -11.19 -0.49
C SER A 48 0.19 -12.31 0.47
N THR A 49 -0.29 -11.96 1.67
CA THR A 49 -0.80 -12.96 2.62
C THR A 49 -2.20 -13.47 2.26
N ILE A 50 -2.95 -12.78 1.38
CA ILE A 50 -4.15 -13.36 0.76
C ILE A 50 -3.70 -14.38 -0.27
N SER A 51 -4.07 -15.64 -0.02
CA SER A 51 -3.97 -16.75 -0.98
C SER A 51 -4.34 -16.26 -2.38
N LYS A 52 -3.52 -16.57 -3.39
CA LYS A 52 -3.64 -16.07 -4.76
C LYS A 52 -5.06 -16.32 -5.31
N ILE A 53 -5.97 -15.35 -5.17
CA ILE A 53 -7.31 -15.43 -5.74
C ILE A 53 -7.15 -15.06 -7.22
N GLU A 54 -7.08 -16.08 -8.07
CA GLU A 54 -7.17 -15.91 -9.52
C GLU A 54 -8.63 -15.81 -9.93
N ILE A 55 -9.01 -14.67 -10.50
CA ILE A 55 -10.34 -14.48 -11.07
C ILE A 55 -10.22 -14.69 -12.57
N LEU A 56 -10.79 -15.80 -13.04
CA LEU A 56 -11.01 -16.05 -14.46
C LEU A 56 -12.33 -15.39 -14.86
N ARG A 57 -12.27 -14.24 -15.54
CA ARG A 57 -13.40 -13.63 -16.24
C ARG A 57 -12.97 -13.27 -17.65
N ASP A 58 -13.85 -13.51 -18.62
CA ASP A 58 -13.73 -13.05 -20.01
C ASP A 58 -12.35 -13.29 -20.66
N SER A 59 -11.80 -14.50 -20.46
CA SER A 59 -10.53 -14.95 -21.04
C SER A 59 -9.27 -14.20 -20.58
N LYS A 60 -9.38 -13.33 -19.56
CA LYS A 60 -8.23 -12.61 -18.96
C LYS A 60 -8.02 -13.08 -17.53
N SER A 61 -6.83 -13.59 -17.23
CA SER A 61 -6.45 -13.91 -15.86
C SER A 61 -6.07 -12.63 -15.11
N THR A 62 -6.64 -12.48 -13.92
CA THR A 62 -6.34 -11.36 -13.03
C THR A 62 -6.10 -11.88 -11.62
N ARG A 63 -5.21 -11.21 -10.88
CA ARG A 63 -4.86 -11.55 -9.50
C ARG A 63 -5.27 -10.42 -8.57
N LEU A 64 -5.85 -10.79 -7.43
CA LEU A 64 -6.08 -9.84 -6.35
C LEU A 64 -4.78 -9.62 -5.57
N VAL A 65 -4.45 -8.35 -5.34
CA VAL A 65 -3.24 -7.93 -4.63
C VAL A 65 -3.64 -6.99 -3.50
N PRO A 66 -3.53 -7.42 -2.22
CA PRO A 66 -3.72 -6.53 -1.10
C PRO A 66 -2.51 -5.59 -0.96
N SER A 67 -2.78 -4.35 -0.62
CA SER A 67 -1.76 -3.39 -0.24
C SER A 67 -1.53 -3.41 1.25
N LEU A 68 -0.29 -3.18 1.67
CA LEU A 68 0.07 -3.00 3.07
C LEU A 68 -0.66 -1.80 3.72
N VAL A 69 -1.16 -0.84 2.93
CA VAL A 69 -1.93 0.32 3.41
C VAL A 69 -3.46 0.10 3.37
N GLY A 70 -3.92 -1.15 3.23
CA GLY A 70 -5.32 -1.55 3.42
C GLY A 70 -6.19 -1.56 2.16
N GLY A 71 -5.70 -1.03 1.03
CA GLY A 71 -6.40 -1.10 -0.25
C GLY A 71 -6.27 -2.47 -0.93
N LEU A 72 -7.21 -2.80 -1.80
CA LEU A 72 -7.15 -4.02 -2.63
C LEU A 72 -7.12 -3.64 -4.12
N TYR A 73 -6.27 -4.34 -4.87
CA TYR A 73 -6.04 -4.05 -6.29
C TYR A 73 -6.24 -5.29 -7.14
N ARG A 74 -6.65 -5.07 -8.39
CA ARG A 74 -6.63 -6.07 -9.45
C ARG A 74 -5.40 -5.87 -10.31
N LEU A 75 -4.55 -6.88 -10.38
CA LEU A 75 -3.42 -6.95 -11.31
C LEU A 75 -3.82 -7.79 -12.52
N TYR A 76 -3.71 -7.21 -13.71
CA TYR A 76 -3.96 -7.91 -14.97
C TYR A 76 -2.66 -8.58 -15.45
N ASP A 77 -2.72 -9.88 -15.73
CA ASP A 77 -1.53 -10.63 -16.15
C ASP A 77 -1.08 -10.30 -17.59
N ASP A 78 -1.94 -9.68 -18.41
CA ASP A 78 -1.66 -9.37 -19.81
C ASP A 78 -0.83 -8.10 -20.02
N ASN A 79 -0.89 -7.14 -19.09
CA ASN A 79 -0.28 -5.82 -19.25
C ASN A 79 0.32 -5.24 -17.96
N GLU A 80 0.41 -6.01 -16.89
CA GLU A 80 0.87 -5.60 -15.55
C GLU A 80 0.13 -4.35 -14.98
N ASN A 81 -1.05 -4.03 -15.52
CA ASN A 81 -1.82 -2.89 -15.06
C ASN A 81 -2.47 -3.20 -13.71
N MET A 82 -2.60 -2.18 -12.86
CA MET A 82 -3.25 -2.27 -11.55
C MET A 82 -4.43 -1.31 -11.45
N GLU A 83 -5.56 -1.82 -10.96
CA GLU A 83 -6.76 -1.01 -10.71
C GLU A 83 -7.25 -1.19 -9.27
N PRO A 84 -7.66 -0.10 -8.57
CA PRO A 84 -8.22 -0.21 -7.23
C PRO A 84 -9.62 -0.83 -7.28
N LEU A 85 -9.94 -1.67 -6.30
CA LEU A 85 -11.26 -2.26 -6.14
C LEU A 85 -12.10 -1.47 -5.11
N PRO A 86 -13.45 -1.44 -5.23
CA PRO A 86 -14.33 -0.68 -4.34
C PRO A 86 -14.59 -1.37 -2.99
N PHE A 87 -13.67 -2.24 -2.56
CA PHE A 87 -13.73 -2.97 -1.29
C PHE A 87 -12.29 -3.17 -0.77
N ASP A 88 -12.15 -3.17 0.55
CA ASP A 88 -10.87 -3.28 1.24
C ASP A 88 -10.50 -4.73 1.57
N VAL A 89 -9.29 -4.89 2.12
CA VAL A 89 -8.77 -6.19 2.56
C VAL A 89 -9.63 -6.78 3.69
N GLU A 90 -10.17 -5.96 4.59
CA GLU A 90 -11.02 -6.40 5.70
C GLU A 90 -12.29 -7.09 5.20
N SER A 91 -12.90 -6.54 4.14
CA SER A 91 -14.07 -7.14 3.49
C SER A 91 -13.77 -8.54 2.94
N LEU A 92 -12.60 -8.73 2.32
CA LEU A 92 -12.16 -10.04 1.84
C LEU A 92 -11.92 -11.04 2.99
N LEU A 93 -11.22 -10.61 4.04
CA LEU A 93 -10.94 -11.45 5.20
C LEU A 93 -12.25 -11.91 5.86
N ASN A 94 -13.20 -11.01 6.04
CA ASN A 94 -14.53 -11.35 6.58
C ASN A 94 -15.28 -12.36 5.70
N THR A 95 -15.22 -12.24 4.37
CA THR A 95 -15.82 -13.25 3.47
C THR A 95 -15.08 -14.59 3.51
N SER A 96 -13.75 -14.60 3.70
CA SER A 96 -12.98 -15.84 3.84
C SER A 96 -13.36 -16.60 5.10
N PHE A 97 -13.58 -15.90 6.22
CA PHE A 97 -14.06 -16.51 7.46
C PHE A 97 -15.46 -17.13 7.27
N GLN A 98 -16.38 -16.46 6.58
CA GLN A 98 -17.73 -16.99 6.31
C GLN A 98 -17.71 -18.28 5.48
N ILE A 99 -16.86 -18.37 4.44
CA ILE A 99 -16.75 -19.60 3.63
C ILE A 99 -16.17 -20.77 4.43
N GLN A 100 -15.28 -20.50 5.39
CA GLN A 100 -14.72 -21.53 6.26
C GLN A 100 -15.72 -22.05 7.28
N ASP A 101 -16.60 -21.20 7.81
CA ASP A 101 -17.65 -21.60 8.75
C ASP A 101 -18.79 -22.39 8.08
N GLU A 102 -18.96 -22.25 6.77
CA GLU A 102 -19.96 -22.99 5.98
C GLU A 102 -19.45 -24.34 5.40
N LEU A 103 -18.22 -24.75 5.69
CA LEU A 103 -17.59 -26.02 5.27
C LEU A 103 -17.47 -27.03 6.43
#